data_AF-A0A9X7IFW0-F1
#
_entry.id   AF-A0A9X7IFW0-F1
#
_cell.length_a   1.000
_cell.length_b   1.000
_cell.length_c   1.000
_cell.angle_alpha   90.00
_cell.angle_beta   90.00
_cell.angle_gamma   90.00
#
_symmetry.space_group_name_H-M   'P 1'
#
loop_
_entity.id
_entity.type
_entity.pdbx_description
1 polymer ?
#
loop_
_entity_poly.entity_id
_entity_poly.type
_entity_poly.pdbx_seq_one_letter_code
_entity_poly.pdbx_strand_id
1 'polypeptide(L)' 'MKETLIRNLTEWYAIRSNQEWRIRSKKQGGCTAVVLKKLERELDEQNKFIKQEEDKLFEIMREERAI' A
#
# COMPACT_ATOMS: atom_id res chain seq x y z
N MET A 1 -14.21 14.07 -0.28
CA MET A 1 -14.13 12.58 -0.29
C MET A 1 -12.98 12.09 -1.18
N LYS A 2 -12.97 12.42 -2.49
CA LYS A 2 -11.89 12.08 -3.44
C LYS A 2 -10.49 12.50 -2.98
N GLU A 3 -10.30 13.76 -2.60
CA GLU A 3 -8.97 14.26 -2.16
C GLU A 3 -8.46 13.55 -0.91
N THR A 4 -9.35 13.19 0.01
CA THR A 4 -9.02 12.40 1.19
C THR A 4 -8.55 10.99 0.81
N LEU A 5 -9.24 10.34 -0.14
CA LEU A 5 -8.81 9.04 -0.67
C LEU A 5 -7.44 9.11 -1.35
N ILE A 6 -7.20 10.14 -2.17
CA ILE A 6 -5.91 10.36 -2.83
C ILE A 6 -4.79 10.54 -1.80
N ARG A 7 -5.02 11.36 -0.77
CA ARG A 7 -4.03 11.56 0.31
C ARG A 7 -3.76 10.26 1.05
N ASN A 8 -4.80 9.52 1.45
CA ASN A 8 -4.65 8.25 2.15
C ASN A 8 -3.88 7.24 1.29
N LEU A 9 -4.22 7.10 0.00
CA LEU A 9 -3.48 6.25 -0.94
C LEU A 9 -2.00 6.64 -1.03
N THR A 10 -1.70 7.94 -1.04
CA THR A 10 -0.31 8.44 -1.06
C THR A 10 0.47 7.99 0.18
N GLU A 11 -0.14 8.07 1.36
CA GLU A 11 0.45 7.59 2.62
C GLU A 11 0.66 6.07 2.58
N TRP A 12 -0.33 5.31 2.10
CA TRP A 12 -0.22 3.86 1.97
C TRP A 12 0.86 3.43 0.98
N TYR A 13 1.06 4.18 -0.11
CA TYR A 13 2.18 3.95 -1.02
C TYR A 13 3.54 4.14 -0.36
N ALA A 14 3.68 5.16 0.49
CA ALA A 14 4.90 5.36 1.27
C ALA A 14 5.14 4.20 2.25
N ILE A 15 4.09 3.74 2.94
CA ILE A 15 4.15 2.59 3.85
C ILE A 15 4.56 1.31 3.09
N ARG A 16 3.93 1.04 1.95
CA ARG A 16 4.25 -0.12 1.09
C ARG A 16 5.71 -0.08 0.64
N SER A 17 6.19 1.06 0.15
CA SER A 17 7.59 1.24 -0.28
C SER A 17 8.57 0.97 0.86
N ASN A 18 8.27 1.45 2.07
CA ASN A 18 9.08 1.16 3.24
C ASN A 18 9.07 -0.34 3.58
N GLN A 19 7.92 -1.01 3.47
CA GLN A 19 7.82 -2.45 3.72
C GLN A 19 8.63 -3.27 2.70
N GLU A 20 8.59 -2.90 1.42
CA GLU A 20 9.42 -3.50 0.36
C GLU A 20 10.91 -3.33 0.66
N TRP A 21 11.31 -2.15 1.14
CA TRP A 21 12.68 -1.90 1.58
C TRP A 21 13.08 -2.80 2.77
N ARG A 22 12.22 -2.93 3.79
CA ARG A 22 12.47 -3.81 4.95
C ARG A 22 12.64 -5.27 4.54
N ILE A 23 11.82 -5.76 3.61
CA ILE A 23 11.93 -7.11 3.05
C ILE A 23 13.27 -7.30 2.34
N ARG A 24 13.65 -6.33 1.49
CA ARG A 24 14.93 -6.37 0.77
C ARG A 24 16.12 -6.36 1.73
N SER A 25 16.10 -5.46 2.71
CA SER A 25 17.13 -5.37 3.75
C SER A 25 17.24 -6.67 4.54
N LYS A 26 16.11 -7.28 4.91
CA LYS A 26 16.08 -8.58 5.59
C LYS A 26 16.71 -9.70 4.77
N LYS A 27 16.41 -9.76 3.47
CA LYS A 27 16.99 -10.75 2.54
C LYS A 27 18.51 -10.58 2.39
N GLN A 28 19.03 -9.39 2.65
CA GLN A 28 20.47 -9.07 2.65
C GLN A 28 21.13 -9.23 4.03
N GLY A 29 20.44 -9.78 5.03
CA GLY A 29 20.96 -9.96 6.39
C GLY A 29 20.76 -8.76 7.33
N GLY A 30 20.14 -7.67 6.85
CA GLY A 30 19.68 -6.55 7.67
C GLY A 30 18.39 -6.86 8.43
N CYS A 31 17.83 -5.86 9.11
CA CYS A 31 16.55 -5.94 9.83
C CYS A 31 16.38 -7.24 10.66
N THR A 32 17.41 -7.63 11.41
CA THR A 32 17.51 -8.96 12.04
C THR A 32 16.36 -9.26 13.01
N ALA A 33 15.80 -8.24 13.65
CA ALA A 33 14.70 -8.35 14.62
C ALA A 33 13.33 -8.77 14.05
N VAL A 34 13.12 -8.73 12.73
CA VAL A 34 11.83 -9.06 12.10
C VAL A 34 11.86 -10.38 11.33
N VAL A 35 10.73 -11.09 11.34
CA VAL A 35 10.56 -12.36 10.59
C VAL A 35 10.16 -12.04 9.16
N LEU A 36 10.92 -12.56 8.18
CA LEU A 36 10.68 -12.29 6.76
C LEU A 36 9.24 -12.62 6.33
N LYS A 37 8.74 -13.81 6.72
CA LYS A 37 7.37 -14.25 6.42
C LYS A 37 6.30 -13.31 6.99
N LYS A 38 6.57 -12.66 8.14
CA LYS A 38 5.67 -11.66 8.71
C LYS A 38 5.66 -10.40 7.84
N LEU A 39 6.83 -9.93 7.41
CA LEU A 39 6.94 -8.77 6.54
C LEU A 39 6.24 -8.97 5.20
N GLU A 40 6.41 -10.14 4.58
CA GLU A 40 5.80 -10.50 3.31
C GLU A 40 4.27 -10.59 3.42
N ARG A 41 3.75 -11.12 4.54
CA ARG A 41 2.31 -11.12 4.82
C ARG A 41 1.74 -9.72 5.01
N GLU A 42 2.42 -8.87 5.79
CA GLU A 42 2.02 -7.47 5.98
C GLU A 42 1.98 -6.71 4.65
N LEU A 43 2.95 -6.96 3.75
CA LEU A 43 2.97 -6.36 2.43
C LEU A 43 1.78 -6.81 1.56
N ASP A 44 1.43 -8.11 1.61
CA ASP A 44 0.26 -8.63 0.89
C ASP A 44 -1.06 -8.00 1.39
N GLU A 45 -1.21 -7.86 2.71
CA GLU A 45 -2.36 -7.18 3.32
C GLU A 45 -2.42 -5.70 2.92
N GLN A 46 -1.28 -4.99 2.91
CA GLN A 46 -1.19 -3.60 2.43
C GLN A 46 -1.57 -3.47 0.95
N ASN A 47 -1.10 -4.37 0.09
CA ASN A 47 -1.42 -4.35 -1.33
C ASN A 47 -2.92 -4.55 -1.59
N LYS A 48 -3.57 -5.46 -0.83
CA LYS A 48 -5.02 -5.66 -0.91
C LYS A 48 -5.77 -4.40 -0.50
N PHE A 49 -5.34 -3.74 0.58
CA PHE A 49 -5.96 -2.50 1.03
C PHE A 49 -5.81 -1.38 0.00
N ILE A 50 -4.59 -1.16 -0.51
CA ILE A 50 -4.32 -0.16 -1.56
C ILE A 50 -5.24 -0.40 -2.75
N LYS A 51 -5.33 -1.66 -3.22
CA LYS A 51 -6.17 -2.00 -4.37
C LYS A 51 -7.66 -1.66 -4.13
N GLN A 52 -8.18 -1.94 -2.94
CA GLN A 52 -9.56 -1.59 -2.60
C GLN A 52 -9.79 -0.08 -2.60
N GLU A 53 -8.84 0.72 -2.12
CA GLU A 53 -8.94 2.18 -2.12
C GLU A 53 -8.79 2.76 -3.55
N GLU A 54 -7.93 2.16 -4.38
CA GLU A 54 -7.82 2.52 -5.79
C GLU A 54 -9.12 2.26 -6.56
N ASP A 55 -9.75 1.11 -6.33
CA ASP A 55 -11.01 0.75 -6.98
C ASP A 55 -12.12 1.73 -6.57
N LYS A 56 -12.19 2.12 -5.29
CA LYS A 56 -13.12 3.18 -4.82
C LYS A 56 -12.85 4.51 -5.50
N LEU A 57 -11.59 4.93 -5.57
CA LEU A 57 -11.22 6.19 -6.22
C LEU A 57 -11.59 6.18 -7.70
N PHE A 58 -11.36 5.05 -8.37
CA PHE A 58 -11.68 4.86 -9.77
C PHE A 58 -13.19 4.98 -10.03
N GLU A 59 -14.05 4.36 -9.21
CA GLU A 59 -15.50 4.49 -9.36
C GLU A 59 -15.97 5.94 -9.14
N ILE A 60 -15.45 6.64 -8.13
CA ILE A 60 -15.77 8.07 -7.92
C ILE A 60 -15.38 8.91 -9.14
N MET A 61 -14.17 8.70 -9.67
CA MET A 61 -13.70 9.43 -10.86
C MET A 61 -14.49 9.08 -12.12
N ARG A 62 -14.99 7.85 -12.24
CA ARG A 62 -15.85 7.42 -13.35
C ARG A 62 -17.20 8.14 -13.28
N GLU A 63 -17.83 8.19 -12.10
CA GLU A 63 -19.11 8.88 -11.89
C GLU A 63 -19.00 10.38 -12.20
N GLU A 64 -17.92 11.04 -11.76
CA GLU A 64 -17.66 12.46 -12.06
C GLU A 64 -17.53 12.76 -13.55
N ARG A 65 -17.09 11.80 -14.38
CA ARG A 65 -16.96 11.97 -15.84
C ARG A 65 -18.25 11.74 -16.62
N ALA A 66 -19.24 11.10 -16.00
CA ALA A 66 -20.52 10.78 -16.63
C ALA A 66 -21.57 11.89 -16.48
N ILE A 67 -21.24 12.95 -15.73
CA ILE A 67 -22.05 14.16 -15.49
C ILE A 67 -21.49 15.31 -16.33
#